data_AF-A0A0G0XW75-F1
#
_entry.id   AF-A0A0G0XW75-F1
#
_cell.length_a   1.000
_cell.length_b   1.000
_cell.length_c   1.000
_cell.angle_alpha   90.00
_cell.angle_beta   90.00
_cell.angle_gamma   90.00
#
_symmetry.space_group_name_H-M   'P 1'
#
loop_
_entity.id
_entity.type
_entity.pdbx_description
1 polymer ?
#
loop_
_entity_poly.entity_id
_entity_poly.type
_entity_poly.pdbx_seq_one_letter_code
_entity_poly.pdbx_strand_id
1 'polypeptide(L)'
;MKNIRNTLIPTLSIVLTPLVSMAQTGPNLGYVNNAVNSVGTLVGQLIPIVIAIGLLFFIWGLVQFILASGDEAAKDIGKRRMIWGVITLFVIVAVWGIVGLLGELSGVELGGTVDTPTVNLN
;
A
#
# COMPACT_ATOMS: atom_id res chain seq x y z
N MET A 1 10.62 -45.28 43.44
CA MET A 1 9.73 -44.21 42.91
C MET A 1 10.43 -43.19 42.01
N LYS A 2 11.76 -43.01 42.05
CA LYS A 2 12.47 -41.99 41.23
C LYS A 2 12.41 -42.19 39.70
N ASN A 3 12.17 -43.41 39.21
CA ASN A 3 12.25 -43.72 37.78
C ASN A 3 10.98 -43.38 36.98
N ILE A 4 9.82 -43.30 37.62
CA ILE A 4 8.53 -43.03 36.95
C ILE A 4 8.41 -41.55 36.54
N ARG A 5 8.93 -40.64 37.36
CA ARG A 5 8.90 -39.19 37.10
C ARG A 5 9.71 -38.81 35.85
N ASN A 6 10.83 -39.50 35.60
CA ASN A 6 11.70 -39.18 34.46
C ASN A 6 11.16 -39.71 33.12
N THR A 7 10.19 -40.63 33.13
CA THR A 7 9.59 -41.18 31.90
C THR A 7 8.24 -40.54 31.57
N LEU A 8 7.50 -40.03 32.57
CA LEU A 8 6.19 -39.39 32.38
C LEU A 8 6.26 -37.99 31.75
N ILE A 9 7.28 -37.20 32.09
CA ILE A 9 7.45 -35.85 31.53
C ILE A 9 7.68 -35.87 30.01
N PRO A 10 8.61 -36.68 29.45
CA PRO A 10 8.83 -36.69 27.99
C PRO A 10 7.67 -37.31 27.20
N THR A 11 6.96 -38.30 27.75
CA THR A 11 5.80 -38.91 27.09
C THR A 11 4.62 -37.96 27.00
N LEU A 12 4.40 -37.12 28.01
CA LEU A 12 3.37 -36.07 27.98
C LEU A 12 3.68 -35.03 26.89
N SER A 13 4.93 -34.63 26.73
CA SER A 13 5.34 -33.68 25.68
C SER A 13 5.09 -34.23 24.28
N ILE A 14 5.40 -35.50 24.02
CA ILE A 14 5.18 -36.15 22.71
C ILE A 14 3.69 -36.26 22.36
N VAL A 15 2.82 -36.41 23.36
CA VAL A 15 1.37 -36.44 23.14
C VAL A 15 0.80 -35.03 22.93
N LEU A 16 1.47 -33.99 23.45
CA LEU A 16 1.05 -32.60 23.28
C LEU A 16 1.60 -31.92 22.01
N THR A 17 2.68 -32.41 21.40
CA THR A 17 3.23 -31.81 20.16
C THR A 17 2.25 -31.76 18.98
N PRO A 18 1.35 -32.75 18.75
CA PRO A 18 0.37 -32.65 17.67
C PRO A 18 -0.63 -31.51 17.93
N LEU A 19 -1.01 -31.25 19.18
CA LEU A 19 -1.96 -30.19 19.53
C LEU A 19 -1.38 -28.79 19.25
N VAL A 20 -0.06 -28.61 19.41
CA VAL A 20 0.64 -27.37 19.05
C VAL A 20 0.79 -27.25 17.52
N SER A 21 1.02 -28.35 16.81
CA SER A 21 1.04 -28.37 15.34
C SER A 21 -0.31 -27.98 14.72
N MET A 22 -1.44 -28.35 15.35
CA MET A 22 -2.78 -27.94 14.92
C MET A 22 -3.06 -26.45 15.13
N ALA A 23 -2.37 -25.80 16.09
CA ALA A 23 -2.46 -24.35 16.31
C ALA A 23 -1.60 -23.53 15.32
N GLN A 24 -0.68 -24.19 14.61
CA GLN A 24 0.22 -23.56 13.63
C GLN A 24 -0.41 -23.34 12.26
N THR A 25 -1.63 -23.85 12.03
CA THR A 25 -2.40 -23.51 10.82
C THR A 25 -2.96 -22.11 11.00
N GLY A 26 -2.08 -21.10 10.87
CA GLY A 26 -2.48 -19.70 10.79
C GLY A 26 -3.46 -19.49 9.65
N PRO A 27 -4.26 -18.40 9.66
CA PRO A 27 -5.21 -18.12 8.60
C PRO A 27 -4.53 -18.23 7.24
N ASN A 28 -4.99 -19.12 6.35
CA ASN A 28 -4.49 -19.18 4.99
C ASN A 28 -5.05 -17.98 4.23
N LEU A 29 -4.28 -16.88 4.28
CA LEU A 29 -4.62 -15.62 3.62
C LEU A 29 -4.17 -15.60 2.16
N GLY A 30 -3.83 -16.74 1.53
CA GLY A 30 -3.31 -16.77 0.16
C GLY A 30 -4.21 -16.04 -0.85
N TYR A 31 -5.54 -16.23 -0.75
CA TYR A 31 -6.50 -15.50 -1.58
C TYR A 31 -6.54 -14.00 -1.30
N VAL A 32 -6.44 -13.61 -0.03
CA VAL A 32 -6.44 -12.20 0.40
C VAL A 32 -5.14 -11.53 -0.05
N ASN A 33 -4.00 -12.17 0.13
CA ASN A 33 -2.71 -11.69 -0.35
C ASN A 33 -2.71 -11.53 -1.87
N ASN A 34 -3.22 -12.52 -2.61
CA ASN A 34 -3.30 -12.43 -4.07
C ASN A 34 -4.23 -11.30 -4.53
N ALA A 35 -5.37 -11.11 -3.86
CA ALA A 35 -6.29 -10.02 -4.17
C ALA A 35 -5.67 -8.64 -3.87
N VAL A 36 -5.06 -8.47 -2.69
CA VAL A 36 -4.39 -7.23 -2.29
C VAL A 36 -3.22 -6.91 -3.22
N ASN A 37 -2.39 -7.89 -3.56
CA ASN A 37 -1.27 -7.70 -4.48
C ASN A 37 -1.73 -7.34 -5.89
N SER A 38 -2.81 -7.97 -6.38
CA SER A 38 -3.38 -7.67 -7.69
C SER A 38 -3.91 -6.23 -7.74
N VAL A 39 -4.66 -5.81 -6.72
CA VAL A 39 -5.16 -4.43 -6.62
C VAL A 39 -4.00 -3.44 -6.47
N GLY A 40 -3.01 -3.74 -5.64
CA GLY A 40 -1.83 -2.91 -5.43
C GLY A 40 -1.05 -2.68 -6.73
N THR A 41 -0.90 -3.71 -7.55
CA THR A 41 -0.20 -3.61 -8.84
C THR A 41 -0.98 -2.76 -9.84
N LEU A 42 -2.30 -2.94 -9.91
CA LEU A 42 -3.18 -2.14 -10.78
C LEU A 42 -3.15 -0.66 -10.38
N VAL A 43 -3.29 -0.37 -9.08
CA VAL A 43 -3.24 1.01 -8.57
C VAL A 43 -1.86 1.62 -8.81
N GLY A 44 -0.79 0.88 -8.54
CA GLY A 44 0.59 1.31 -8.78
C GLY A 44 0.85 1.68 -10.24
N GLN A 45 0.25 0.97 -11.20
CA GLN A 45 0.34 1.28 -12.62
C GLN A 45 -0.55 2.45 -13.05
N LEU A 46 -1.70 2.66 -12.40
CA LEU A 46 -2.62 3.76 -12.71
C LEU A 46 -2.12 5.13 -12.21
N ILE A 47 -1.45 5.18 -11.06
CA ILE A 47 -0.94 6.44 -10.47
C ILE A 47 -0.09 7.26 -11.46
N PRO A 48 0.96 6.73 -12.13
CA PRO A 48 1.76 7.52 -13.07
C PRO A 48 0.95 8.05 -14.25
N ILE A 49 -0.09 7.32 -14.69
CA ILE A 49 -1.00 7.77 -15.76
C ILE A 49 -1.80 8.98 -15.31
N VAL A 50 -2.35 8.95 -14.09
CA VAL A 50 -3.12 10.08 -13.53
C VAL A 50 -2.23 11.30 -13.33
N ILE A 51 -0.99 11.12 -12.87
CA ILE A 51 -0.01 12.22 -12.76
C ILE A 51 0.27 12.83 -14.12
N ALA A 52 0.50 12.00 -15.16
CA ALA A 52 0.74 12.48 -16.52
C ALA A 52 -0.44 13.31 -17.05
N ILE A 53 -1.68 12.85 -16.83
CA ILE A 53 -2.89 13.59 -17.21
C ILE A 53 -2.97 14.91 -16.44
N GLY A 54 -2.78 14.90 -15.12
CA GLY A 54 -2.79 16.11 -14.29
C GLY A 54 -1.76 17.15 -14.74
N LEU A 55 -0.54 16.70 -15.08
CA LEU A 55 0.51 17.55 -15.63
C LEU A 55 0.11 18.14 -16.98
N LEU A 56 -0.52 17.34 -17.85
CA LEU A 56 -0.98 17.79 -19.16
C LEU A 56 -2.05 18.90 -19.04
N PHE A 57 -3.02 18.72 -18.13
CA PHE A 57 -4.04 19.74 -17.84
C PHE A 57 -3.42 21.02 -17.26
N PHE A 58 -2.43 20.89 -16.38
CA PHE A 58 -1.69 22.02 -15.83
C PHE A 58 -0.94 22.79 -16.92
N ILE A 59 -0.19 22.11 -17.77
CA ILE A 59 0.57 22.73 -18.88
C ILE A 59 -0.39 23.39 -19.88
N TRP A 60 -1.53 22.76 -20.20
CA TRP A 60 -2.54 23.36 -21.08
C TRP A 60 -3.12 24.65 -20.48
N GLY A 61 -3.40 24.67 -19.18
CA GLY A 61 -3.82 25.88 -18.46
C GLY A 61 -2.77 26.99 -18.49
N LEU A 62 -1.50 26.63 -18.30
CA LEU A 62 -0.37 27.55 -18.34
C LEU A 62 -0.18 28.18 -19.72
N VAL A 63 -0.19 27.36 -20.78
CA VAL A 63 -0.07 27.85 -22.17
C VAL A 63 -1.21 28.82 -22.50
N GLN A 64 -2.46 28.47 -22.14
CA GLN A 64 -3.61 29.35 -22.34
C GLN A 64 -3.50 30.67 -21.56
N PHE A 65 -2.98 30.62 -20.34
CA PHE A 65 -2.76 31.82 -19.54
C PHE A 65 -1.71 32.76 -20.15
N ILE A 66 -0.62 32.21 -20.69
CA ILE A 66 0.44 32.99 -21.35
C ILE A 66 -0.06 33.59 -22.68
N LEU A 67 -0.78 32.80 -23.48
CA LEU A 67 -1.31 33.24 -24.78
C LEU A 67 -2.44 34.27 -24.65
N ALA A 68 -3.14 34.31 -23.52
CA ALA A 68 -4.21 35.27 -23.24
C ALA A 68 -3.72 36.72 -22.97
N SER A 69 -2.52 37.08 -23.42
CA SER A 69 -1.96 38.42 -23.19
C SER A 69 -2.81 39.48 -23.91
N GLY A 70 -3.61 40.22 -23.13
CA GLY A 70 -4.44 41.33 -23.61
C GLY A 70 -5.95 41.12 -23.47
N ASP A 71 -6.41 39.90 -23.17
CA ASP A 71 -7.83 39.59 -22.92
C ASP A 71 -8.01 39.05 -21.49
N GLU A 72 -8.68 39.85 -20.67
CA GLU A 72 -8.90 39.58 -19.25
C GLU A 72 -9.80 38.35 -19.03
N ALA A 73 -10.76 38.11 -19.92
CA ALA A 73 -11.64 36.95 -19.86
C ALA A 73 -10.88 35.66 -20.19
N ALA A 74 -10.00 35.69 -21.21
CA ALA A 74 -9.16 34.56 -21.56
C ALA A 74 -8.14 34.23 -20.45
N LYS A 75 -7.60 35.25 -19.76
CA LYS A 75 -6.73 35.07 -18.59
C LYS A 75 -7.44 34.39 -17.43
N ASP A 76 -8.68 34.77 -17.14
CA ASP A 76 -9.46 34.16 -16.05
C ASP A 76 -9.76 32.68 -16.33
N ILE A 77 -10.02 32.33 -17.59
CA ILE A 77 -10.20 30.93 -18.02
C ILE A 77 -8.89 30.15 -17.87
N GLY A 78 -7.76 30.70 -18.30
CA GLY A 78 -6.44 30.09 -18.15
C GLY A 78 -6.06 29.83 -16.69
N LYS A 79 -6.25 30.83 -15.82
CA LYS A 79 -6.04 30.70 -14.36
C LYS A 79 -6.88 29.59 -13.76
N ARG A 80 -8.18 29.52 -14.10
CA ARG A 80 -9.08 28.49 -13.55
C ARG A 80 -8.66 27.08 -13.95
N ARG A 81 -8.20 26.88 -15.19
CA ARG A 81 -7.66 25.59 -15.64
C ARG A 81 -6.34 25.24 -14.95
N MET A 82 -5.45 26.21 -14.77
CA MET A 82 -4.19 26.02 -14.05
C MET A 82 -4.44 25.57 -12.61
N ILE A 83 -5.37 26.22 -11.89
CA ILE A 83 -5.74 25.88 -10.52
C ILE A 83 -6.28 24.44 -10.45
N TRP A 84 -7.14 24.03 -11.39
CA TRP A 84 -7.62 22.65 -11.45
C TRP A 84 -6.51 21.62 -11.66
N GLY A 85 -5.53 21.94 -12.50
CA GLY A 85 -4.33 21.11 -12.69
C GLY A 85 -3.51 20.98 -11.39
N VAL A 86 -3.27 22.10 -10.70
CA VAL A 86 -2.54 22.12 -9.42
C VAL A 86 -3.29 21.35 -8.33
N ILE A 87 -4.61 21.51 -8.21
CA ILE A 87 -5.42 20.76 -7.23
C ILE A 87 -5.28 19.26 -7.46
N THR A 88 -5.35 18.82 -8.71
CA THR A 88 -5.21 17.39 -9.06
C THR A 88 -3.85 16.85 -8.65
N LEU A 89 -2.77 17.58 -8.97
CA LEU A 89 -1.42 17.19 -8.58
C LEU A 89 -1.23 17.21 -7.06
N PHE A 90 -1.78 18.22 -6.39
CA PHE A 90 -1.73 18.35 -4.94
C PHE A 90 -2.39 17.17 -4.23
N VAL A 91 -3.58 16.75 -4.67
CA VAL A 91 -4.29 15.59 -4.07
C VAL A 91 -3.44 14.32 -4.17
N ILE A 92 -2.80 14.07 -5.32
CA ILE A 92 -1.97 12.87 -5.52
C ILE A 92 -0.78 12.86 -4.54
N VAL A 93 -0.08 13.99 -4.41
CA VAL A 93 1.07 14.12 -3.50
C VAL A 93 0.62 14.06 -2.04
N ALA A 94 -0.50 14.69 -1.71
CA ALA A 94 -1.05 14.71 -0.36
C ALA A 94 -1.43 13.31 0.13
N VAL A 95 -2.03 12.47 -0.73
CA VAL A 95 -2.35 11.08 -0.39
C VAL A 95 -1.07 10.31 -0.04
N TRP A 96 -0.01 10.42 -0.83
CA TRP A 96 1.26 9.75 -0.53
C TRP A 96 1.93 10.28 0.75
N GLY A 97 1.85 11.58 1.01
CA GLY A 97 2.36 12.16 2.25
C GLY A 97 1.62 11.63 3.48
N ILE A 98 0.29 11.53 3.43
CA ILE A 98 -0.52 10.98 4.52
C ILE A 98 -0.27 9.47 4.68
N VAL A 99 -0.21 8.70 3.58
CA VAL A 99 0.09 7.27 3.62
C VAL A 99 1.49 7.04 4.24
N GLY A 100 2.48 7.85 3.86
CA GLY A 100 3.81 7.90 4.46
C GLY A 100 3.78 8.05 5.98
N LEU A 101 3.09 9.11 6.42
CA LEU A 101 2.93 9.41 7.85
C LEU A 101 2.23 8.27 8.61
N LEU A 102 1.16 7.70 8.03
CA LEU A 102 0.44 6.58 8.64
C LEU A 102 1.30 5.31 8.71
N GLY A 103 2.13 5.03 7.70
CA GLY A 103 3.08 3.93 7.73
C GLY A 103 4.09 4.06 8.88
N GLU A 104 4.66 5.25 9.04
CA GLU A 104 5.61 5.55 10.13
C GLU A 104 4.95 5.43 11.52
N LEU A 105 3.73 5.94 11.68
CA LEU A 105 2.99 5.86 12.94
C LEU A 105 2.52 4.44 13.28
N SER A 106 2.26 3.60 12.29
CA SER A 106 1.79 2.22 12.49
C SER A 106 2.92 1.19 12.54
N GLY A 107 4.16 1.59 12.25
CA GLY A 107 5.30 0.67 12.14
C GLY A 107 5.21 -0.26 10.92
N VAL A 108 4.41 0.11 9.91
CA VAL A 108 4.23 -0.67 8.68
C VAL A 108 5.15 -0.10 7.61
N GLU A 109 6.06 -0.94 7.11
CA GLU A 109 6.91 -0.58 5.98
C GLU A 109 6.08 -0.52 4.69
N LEU A 110 6.03 0.67 4.07
CA LEU A 110 5.27 0.90 2.85
C LEU A 110 6.03 0.31 1.65
N GLY A 111 5.40 -0.64 0.96
CA GLY A 111 6.00 -1.29 -0.22
C GLY A 111 6.90 -2.48 0.10
N GLY A 112 6.98 -2.91 1.36
CA GLY A 112 7.68 -4.13 1.75
C GLY A 112 6.90 -5.39 1.36
N THR A 113 7.62 -6.47 1.06
CA THR A 113 7.01 -7.81 0.99
C THR A 113 6.71 -8.25 2.41
N VAL A 114 5.44 -8.55 2.72
CA VAL A 114 5.07 -9.17 4.00
C VAL A 114 5.68 -10.56 4.02
N ASP A 115 6.84 -10.69 4.66
CA ASP A 115 7.52 -11.96 4.85
C ASP A 115 6.77 -12.71 5.96
N THR A 116 5.68 -13.36 5.56
CA THR A 116 4.91 -14.20 6.47
C THR A 116 5.78 -15.40 6.84
N PRO A 117 5.88 -15.79 8.11
CA PRO A 117 6.69 -16.94 8.50
C PRO A 117 6.17 -18.22 7.82
N THR A 118 6.91 -18.69 6.82
CA THR A 118 6.67 -19.98 6.17
C THR A 118 7.52 -21.05 6.84
N VAL A 119 6.91 -22.11 7.33
CA VAL A 119 7.65 -23.32 7.70
C VAL A 119 8.00 -24.09 6.44
N ASN A 120 9.30 -24.15 6.13
CA ASN A 120 9.83 -24.97 5.07
C ASN A 120 9.70 -26.45 5.49
N LEU A 121 8.74 -27.16 4.90
CA LEU A 121 8.55 -28.59 5.08
C LEU A 121 9.34 -29.31 3.99
N ASN A 122 10.60 -29.64 4.28
CA ASN A 122 11.35 -30.63 3.51
C ASN A 122 10.96 -32.05 3.94
#